data_AF-A0A2U3NRK8-F1
#
_entry.id   AF-A0A2U3NRK8-F1
#
_cell.length_a   1.000
_cell.length_b   1.000
_cell.length_c   1.000
_cell.angle_alpha   90.00
_cell.angle_beta   90.00
_cell.angle_gamma   90.00
#
_symmetry.space_group_name_H-M   'P 1'
#
loop_
_entity.id
_entity.type
_entity.pdbx_description
1 polymer ?
#
loop_
_entity_poly.entity_id
_entity_poly.type
_entity_poly.pdbx_seq_one_letter_code
_entity_poly.pdbx_strand_id
1 'polypeptide(L)'
;MSSVRPTSSAGDPDRLRDGVPEFPDHPTLTQIAQRQMQIDTWDAMSVDGYRFAKPGAIISFLLTAIMVVLVLTPIPPNWPWDIPLCILSIFSAVVMVVCGLLWLDRPDSGPRPELLEIVPFTRAENLQLMSGQGAEPYGAICACPGCGDECTHLVRRPTDSEPDWATVTRCCRVCNREWVQA
;
A
#
# COMPACT_ATOMS: atom_id res chain seq x y z
N MET A 1 9.61 -18.86 7.27
CA MET A 1 11.00 -18.77 7.78
C MET A 1 11.29 -17.30 8.02
N SER A 2 11.10 -16.84 9.26
CA SER A 2 11.32 -15.44 9.64
C SER A 2 12.81 -15.21 9.90
N SER A 3 13.45 -14.41 9.06
CA SER A 3 14.80 -13.92 9.29
C SER A 3 14.71 -12.62 10.08
N VAL A 4 14.94 -12.71 11.39
CA VAL A 4 15.19 -11.54 12.23
C VAL A 4 16.65 -11.14 12.00
N ARG A 5 16.88 -10.02 11.33
CA ARG A 5 18.23 -9.43 11.21
C ARG A 5 18.54 -8.60 12.47
N PRO A 6 19.81 -8.56 12.90
CA PRO A 6 20.20 -7.89 14.13
C PRO A 6 20.12 -6.37 13.97
N THR A 7 19.63 -5.73 15.02
CA THR A 7 19.68 -4.28 15.26
C THR A 7 21.13 -3.81 15.27
N SER A 8 21.58 -3.31 14.13
CA SER A 8 22.89 -2.68 13.95
C SER A 8 22.70 -1.37 13.20
N SER A 9 22.41 -0.31 13.94
CA SER A 9 23.29 0.86 13.89
C SER A 9 23.01 1.69 15.13
N ALA A 10 24.02 1.79 15.99
CA ALA A 10 24.20 2.97 16.80
C ALA A 10 24.16 4.15 15.83
N GLY A 11 23.20 5.05 16.02
CA GLY A 11 23.10 6.28 15.24
C GLY A 11 24.43 7.01 15.32
N ASP A 12 24.97 7.35 14.17
CA ASP A 12 26.15 8.19 14.01
C ASP A 12 25.89 9.53 14.72
N PRO A 13 26.57 9.83 15.84
CA PRO A 13 26.30 11.03 16.64
C PRO A 13 26.79 12.32 15.98
N ASP A 14 27.45 12.25 14.81
CA ASP A 14 28.12 13.38 14.15
C ASP A 14 27.32 14.04 13.00
N ARG A 15 26.06 13.68 12.75
CA ARG A 15 25.18 14.45 11.85
C ARG A 15 24.55 15.66 12.54
N LEU A 16 25.40 16.61 12.94
CA LEU A 16 24.98 17.96 13.33
C LEU A 16 25.24 18.91 12.16
N ARG A 17 24.21 19.20 11.39
CA ARG A 17 24.19 20.34 10.48
C ARG A 17 23.54 21.51 11.23
N ASP A 18 24.31 22.58 11.47
CA ASP A 18 23.86 23.82 12.14
C ASP A 18 23.32 23.66 13.58
N GLY A 19 23.72 22.61 14.30
CA GLY A 19 23.31 22.39 15.70
C GLY A 19 21.93 21.75 15.88
N VAL A 20 21.27 21.36 14.79
CA VAL A 20 20.01 20.62 14.80
C VAL A 20 20.30 19.16 14.49
N PRO A 21 19.87 18.20 15.33
CA PRO A 21 19.99 16.78 15.02
C PRO A 21 19.22 16.48 13.72
N GLU A 22 19.92 15.93 12.72
CA GLU A 22 19.33 15.53 11.44
C GLU A 22 18.69 14.14 11.60
N PHE A 23 17.37 14.10 11.73
CA PHE A 23 16.62 12.84 11.79
C PHE A 23 16.44 12.26 10.38
N PRO A 24 16.37 10.92 10.25
CA PRO A 24 16.02 10.30 8.99
C PRO A 24 14.60 10.70 8.55
N ASP A 25 14.41 10.89 7.24
CA ASP A 25 13.07 11.15 6.68
C ASP A 25 12.19 9.90 6.83
N HIS A 26 11.11 10.03 7.58
CA HIS A 26 10.12 8.96 7.74
C HIS A 26 9.03 9.07 6.67
N PRO A 27 8.79 8.01 5.87
CA PRO A 27 7.73 8.02 4.89
C PRO A 27 6.36 8.09 5.59
N THR A 28 5.48 8.93 5.07
CA THR A 28 4.10 9.02 5.54
C THR A 28 3.30 7.76 5.17
N LEU A 29 2.25 7.46 5.93
CA LEU A 29 1.37 6.31 5.63
C LEU A 29 0.77 6.38 4.23
N THR A 30 0.50 7.58 3.71
CA THR A 30 -0.01 7.78 2.35
C THR A 30 1.04 7.47 1.29
N GLN A 31 2.30 7.86 1.50
CA GLN A 31 3.41 7.50 0.61
C GLN A 31 3.66 5.98 0.59
N ILE A 32 3.57 5.32 1.76
CA ILE A 32 3.69 3.86 1.85
C ILE A 32 2.56 3.18 1.07
N ALA A 33 1.31 3.62 1.27
CA ALA A 33 0.16 3.08 0.55
C ALA A 33 0.29 3.29 -0.97
N GLN A 34 0.72 4.48 -1.40
CA GLN A 34 0.97 4.78 -2.80
C GLN A 34 2.08 3.89 -3.38
N ARG A 35 3.14 3.64 -2.62
CA ARG A 35 4.22 2.76 -3.06
C ARG A 35 3.77 1.31 -3.17
N GLN A 36 2.94 0.83 -2.24
CA GLN A 36 2.36 -0.50 -2.32
C GLN A 36 1.50 -0.66 -3.57
N MET A 37 0.66 0.33 -3.89
CA MET A 37 -0.14 0.31 -5.11
C MET A 37 0.73 0.26 -6.39
N GLN A 38 1.86 0.97 -6.41
CA GLN A 38 2.81 0.90 -7.53
C GLN A 38 3.43 -0.50 -7.67
N ILE A 39 3.81 -1.13 -6.55
CA ILE A 39 4.35 -2.48 -6.54
C ILE A 39 3.29 -3.47 -7.02
N ASP A 40 2.05 -3.37 -6.54
CA ASP A 40 0.96 -4.27 -6.95
C ASP A 40 0.65 -4.13 -8.44
N THR A 41 0.69 -2.90 -8.96
CA THR A 41 0.51 -2.64 -10.41
C THR A 41 1.69 -3.21 -11.22
N TRP A 42 2.92 -3.05 -10.73
CA TRP A 42 4.10 -3.63 -11.38
C TRP A 42 4.08 -5.16 -11.33
N ASP A 43 3.71 -5.75 -10.20
CA ASP A 43 3.56 -7.19 -10.03
C ASP A 43 2.45 -7.72 -10.97
N ALA A 44 1.33 -7.00 -11.12
CA ALA A 44 0.30 -7.34 -12.10
C ALA A 44 0.83 -7.30 -13.54
N MET A 45 1.53 -6.24 -13.94
CA MET A 45 2.08 -6.13 -15.30
C MET A 45 3.19 -7.16 -15.58
N SER A 46 4.04 -7.45 -14.60
CA SER A 46 5.17 -8.38 -14.74
C SER A 46 4.74 -9.86 -14.68
N VAL A 47 3.75 -10.19 -13.86
CA VAL A 47 3.24 -11.56 -13.71
C VAL A 47 2.23 -11.92 -14.78
N ASP A 48 1.37 -10.99 -15.21
CA ASP A 48 0.37 -11.31 -16.23
C ASP A 48 0.90 -11.25 -17.66
N GLY A 49 1.85 -10.37 -18.01
CA GLY A 49 2.42 -10.30 -19.37
C GLY A 49 1.40 -10.55 -20.49
N TYR A 50 1.79 -11.27 -21.54
CA TYR A 50 0.83 -11.84 -22.49
C TYR A 50 0.49 -13.29 -22.10
N ARG A 51 -0.15 -13.49 -20.94
CA ARG A 51 -0.55 -14.83 -20.43
C ARG A 51 -1.33 -15.68 -21.45
N PHE A 52 -2.05 -15.01 -22.36
CA PHE A 52 -2.82 -15.63 -23.43
C PHE A 52 -2.04 -15.82 -24.74
N ALA A 53 -0.89 -15.16 -24.93
CA ALA A 53 -0.06 -15.37 -26.12
C ALA A 53 0.42 -16.82 -26.22
N LYS A 54 0.73 -17.44 -25.08
CA LYS A 54 1.17 -18.84 -25.00
C LYS A 54 0.14 -19.87 -25.43
N PRO A 55 -1.01 -19.98 -24.75
CA PRO A 55 -2.06 -20.88 -25.20
C PRO A 55 -2.63 -20.47 -26.58
N GLY A 56 -2.73 -19.17 -26.86
CA GLY A 56 -3.24 -18.65 -28.13
C GLY A 56 -2.41 -19.06 -29.34
N ALA A 57 -1.08 -18.95 -29.26
CA ALA A 57 -0.18 -19.38 -30.33
C ALA A 57 -0.24 -20.90 -30.56
N ILE A 58 -0.29 -21.69 -29.48
CA ILE A 58 -0.36 -23.16 -29.55
C ILE A 58 -1.68 -23.61 -30.19
N ILE A 59 -2.82 -23.08 -29.74
CA ILE A 59 -4.14 -23.45 -30.27
C ILE A 59 -4.25 -23.04 -31.74
N SER A 60 -3.78 -21.84 -32.10
CA SER A 60 -3.82 -21.35 -33.48
C SER A 60 -2.92 -22.16 -34.41
N PHE A 61 -1.75 -22.60 -33.93
CA PHE A 61 -0.88 -23.52 -34.65
C PHE A 61 -1.57 -24.85 -34.93
N LEU A 62 -2.23 -25.44 -33.92
CA LEU A 62 -2.97 -26.69 -34.06
C LEU A 62 -4.12 -26.56 -35.06
N LEU A 63 -4.91 -25.48 -34.97
CA LEU A 63 -6.01 -25.23 -35.93
C LEU A 63 -5.50 -25.06 -37.36
N THR A 64 -4.40 -24.31 -37.54
CA THR A 64 -3.81 -24.10 -38.86
C THR A 64 -3.28 -25.42 -39.44
N ALA A 65 -2.62 -26.24 -38.63
CA ALA A 65 -2.11 -27.56 -39.06
C ALA A 65 -3.24 -28.51 -39.47
N ILE A 66 -4.34 -28.55 -38.71
CA ILE A 66 -5.54 -29.36 -39.04
C ILE A 66 -6.16 -28.89 -40.37
N MET A 67 -6.29 -27.57 -40.56
CA MET A 67 -6.86 -27.00 -41.79
C MET A 67 -6.00 -27.31 -43.02
N VAL A 68 -4.67 -27.24 -42.90
CA VAL A 68 -3.75 -27.59 -43.99
C VAL A 68 -3.83 -29.09 -44.33
N VAL A 69 -3.93 -29.96 -43.33
CA VAL A 69 -4.12 -31.40 -43.55
C VAL A 69 -5.44 -31.70 -44.26
N LEU A 70 -6.54 -31.05 -43.85
CA LEU A 70 -7.84 -31.20 -44.51
C LEU A 70 -7.78 -30.78 -45.99
N VAL A 71 -7.13 -29.66 -46.31
CA VAL A 71 -6.95 -29.19 -47.69
C VAL A 71 -6.06 -30.13 -48.52
N LEU A 72 -5.03 -30.75 -47.92
CA LEU A 72 -4.11 -31.66 -48.61
C LEU A 72 -4.66 -33.08 -48.78
N THR A 73 -5.63 -33.50 -47.97
CA THR A 73 -6.34 -34.76 -48.21
C THR A 73 -7.24 -34.64 -49.44
N PRO A 74 -7.41 -35.70 -50.26
CA PRO A 74 -8.18 -35.63 -51.50
C PRO A 74 -9.67 -35.48 -51.18
N ILE A 75 -10.11 -34.24 -50.96
CA ILE A 75 -11.51 -33.86 -50.80
C ILE A 75 -12.13 -33.73 -52.20
N PRO A 76 -13.36 -34.23 -52.43
CA PRO A 76 -14.00 -34.14 -53.73
C PRO A 76 -14.19 -32.67 -54.16
N PRO A 77 -13.99 -32.35 -55.45
CA PRO A 77 -13.86 -30.98 -55.98
C PRO A 77 -15.13 -30.11 -55.90
N ASN A 78 -16.19 -30.59 -55.26
CA ASN A 78 -17.48 -29.91 -55.10
C ASN A 78 -17.91 -29.76 -53.63
N TRP A 79 -16.98 -29.90 -52.68
CA TRP A 79 -17.29 -29.84 -51.26
C TRP A 79 -17.62 -28.39 -50.82
N PRO A 80 -18.82 -28.12 -50.28
CA PRO A 80 -19.29 -26.75 -50.01
C PRO A 80 -18.51 -25.99 -48.93
N TRP A 81 -17.64 -26.68 -48.19
CA TRP A 81 -16.84 -26.13 -47.09
C TRP A 81 -15.44 -25.67 -47.49
N ASP A 82 -15.03 -25.80 -48.74
CA ASP A 82 -13.66 -25.46 -49.17
C ASP A 82 -13.34 -23.96 -48.97
N ILE A 83 -14.28 -23.09 -49.35
CA ILE A 83 -14.18 -21.64 -49.16
C ILE A 83 -14.17 -21.26 -47.66
N PRO A 84 -15.10 -21.72 -46.81
CA PRO A 84 -15.04 -21.50 -45.36
C PRO A 84 -13.74 -21.97 -44.68
N LEU A 85 -13.18 -23.11 -45.09
CA LEU A 85 -11.95 -23.66 -44.51
C LEU A 85 -10.73 -22.80 -44.87
N CYS A 86 -10.66 -22.29 -46.11
CA CYS A 86 -9.64 -21.33 -46.52
C CYS A 86 -9.71 -20.03 -45.71
N ILE A 87 -10.92 -19.52 -45.43
CA ILE A 87 -11.08 -18.31 -44.62
C ILE A 87 -10.60 -18.56 -43.17
N LEU A 88 -11.01 -19.68 -42.56
CA LEU A 88 -10.59 -20.06 -41.21
C LEU A 88 -9.08 -20.26 -41.09
N SER A 89 -8.43 -20.81 -42.11
CA SER A 89 -6.97 -21.02 -42.10
C SER A 89 -6.21 -19.70 -42.11
N ILE A 90 -6.65 -18.72 -42.93
CA ILE A 90 -6.05 -17.38 -42.97
C ILE A 90 -6.19 -16.68 -41.63
N PHE A 91 -7.40 -16.67 -41.04
CA PHE A 91 -7.60 -16.05 -39.72
C PHE A 91 -6.79 -16.75 -38.62
N SER A 92 -6.71 -18.09 -38.64
CA SER A 92 -5.89 -18.85 -37.68
C SER A 92 -4.40 -18.55 -37.83
N ALA A 93 -3.91 -18.38 -39.05
CA ALA A 93 -2.52 -18.00 -39.31
C ALA A 93 -2.21 -16.57 -38.80
N VAL A 94 -3.12 -15.61 -39.02
CA VAL A 94 -2.97 -14.24 -38.50
C VAL A 94 -2.94 -14.24 -36.97
N VAL A 95 -3.85 -14.96 -36.31
CA VAL A 95 -3.87 -15.07 -34.85
C VAL A 95 -2.60 -15.76 -34.35
N MET A 96 -2.11 -16.80 -35.02
CA MET A 96 -0.83 -17.46 -34.68
C MET A 96 0.34 -16.48 -34.73
N VAL A 97 0.46 -15.68 -35.79
CA VAL A 97 1.54 -14.70 -35.95
C VAL A 97 1.44 -13.62 -34.87
N VAL A 98 0.25 -13.06 -34.62
CA VAL A 98 0.05 -12.05 -33.59
C VAL A 98 0.37 -12.61 -32.20
N CYS A 99 -0.19 -13.77 -31.83
CA CYS A 99 0.10 -14.41 -30.55
C CYS A 99 1.58 -14.83 -30.43
N GLY A 100 2.23 -15.25 -31.52
CA GLY A 100 3.66 -15.58 -31.53
C GLY A 100 4.56 -14.36 -31.35
N LEU A 101 4.21 -13.22 -31.96
CA LEU A 101 4.90 -11.95 -31.75
C LEU A 101 4.72 -11.47 -30.30
N LEU A 102 3.49 -11.55 -29.76
CA LEU A 102 3.21 -11.21 -28.36
C LEU A 102 3.87 -12.19 -27.37
N TRP A 103 4.15 -13.43 -27.79
CA TRP A 103 4.96 -14.35 -26.96
C TRP A 103 6.40 -13.89 -26.88
N LEU A 104 6.98 -13.50 -28.02
CA LEU A 104 8.37 -13.10 -28.13
C LEU A 104 8.60 -11.71 -27.52
N ASP A 105 7.56 -10.88 -27.49
CA ASP A 105 7.57 -9.59 -26.81
C ASP A 105 7.59 -9.80 -25.29
N ARG A 106 8.72 -9.49 -24.68
CA ARG A 106 8.85 -9.39 -23.23
C ARG A 106 8.68 -7.92 -22.87
N PRO A 107 7.52 -7.51 -22.31
CA PRO A 107 7.38 -6.13 -21.87
C PRO A 107 8.44 -5.85 -20.80
N ASP A 108 9.36 -4.95 -21.10
CA ASP A 108 10.36 -4.49 -20.14
C ASP A 108 9.66 -3.51 -19.20
N SER A 109 9.11 -4.04 -18.11
CA SER A 109 8.42 -3.26 -17.08
C SER A 109 9.38 -2.44 -16.19
N GLY A 110 10.67 -2.37 -16.55
CA GLY A 110 11.69 -1.68 -15.77
C GLY A 110 11.93 -2.32 -14.40
N PRO A 111 12.78 -1.72 -13.56
CA PRO A 111 13.09 -2.25 -12.24
C PRO A 111 11.88 -2.19 -11.31
N ARG A 112 11.67 -3.25 -10.53
CA ARG A 112 10.62 -3.30 -9.50
C ARG A 112 10.82 -2.17 -8.48
N PRO A 113 9.79 -1.37 -8.17
CA PRO A 113 9.87 -0.35 -7.13
C PRO A 113 10.24 -0.95 -5.77
N GLU A 114 11.15 -0.30 -5.03
CA GLU A 114 11.50 -0.69 -3.67
C GLU A 114 10.37 -0.36 -2.68
N LEU A 115 10.18 -1.25 -1.70
CA LEU A 115 9.21 -1.09 -0.62
C LEU A 115 9.71 -0.06 0.38
N LEU A 116 8.84 0.86 0.79
CA LEU A 116 9.14 1.78 1.87
C LEU A 116 8.91 1.09 3.21
N GLU A 117 9.94 1.03 4.05
CA GLU A 117 9.87 0.42 5.38
C GLU A 117 9.34 1.42 6.42
N ILE A 118 8.53 0.92 7.35
CA ILE A 118 8.11 1.69 8.53
C ILE A 118 9.22 1.56 9.57
N VAL A 119 10.01 2.63 9.71
CA VAL A 119 11.07 2.70 10.71
C VAL A 119 10.51 3.30 12.01
N PRO A 120 10.78 2.70 13.18
CA PRO A 120 10.34 3.27 14.43
C PRO A 120 11.09 4.57 14.76
N PHE A 121 10.36 5.58 15.24
CA PHE A 121 10.92 6.83 15.74
C PHE A 121 11.84 6.57 16.95
N THR A 122 13.00 7.25 16.96
CA THR A 122 13.89 7.18 18.12
C THR A 122 13.28 7.94 19.31
N ARG A 123 13.78 7.69 20.53
CA ARG A 123 13.31 8.42 21.72
C ARG A 123 13.53 9.93 21.61
N ALA A 124 14.71 10.35 21.12
CA ALA A 124 15.05 11.77 20.98
C ALA A 124 14.12 12.46 19.96
N GLU A 125 13.86 11.79 18.85
CA GLU A 125 12.97 12.27 17.81
C GLU A 125 11.52 12.41 18.30
N ASN A 126 11.01 11.40 19.01
CA ASN A 126 9.68 11.47 19.62
C ASN A 126 9.56 12.65 20.59
N LEU A 127 10.58 12.89 21.42
CA LEU A 127 10.57 14.03 22.35
C LEU A 127 10.56 15.38 21.60
N GLN A 128 11.26 15.48 20.47
CA GLN A 128 11.25 16.67 19.63
C GLN A 128 9.91 16.86 18.91
N LEU A 129 9.30 15.80 18.41
CA LEU A 129 7.97 15.88 17.80
C LEU A 129 6.92 16.26 18.84
N MET A 130 6.99 15.69 20.04
CA MET A 130 6.10 16.03 21.16
C MET A 130 6.28 17.49 21.63
N SER A 131 7.50 18.03 21.63
CA SER A 131 7.73 19.42 22.07
C SER A 131 7.14 20.46 21.12
N GLY A 132 6.92 20.11 19.84
CA GLY A 132 6.25 20.96 18.86
C GLY A 132 4.72 20.86 18.87
N GLN A 133 4.13 19.91 19.61
CA GLN A 133 2.69 19.76 19.70
C GLN A 133 2.09 20.84 20.61
N GLY A 134 0.94 21.39 20.21
CA GLY A 134 0.18 22.30 21.07
C GLY A 134 -0.28 21.57 22.33
N ALA A 135 -0.34 22.28 23.46
CA ALA A 135 -0.82 21.69 24.70
C ALA A 135 -2.30 21.28 24.57
N GLU A 136 -2.56 19.98 24.48
CA GLU A 136 -3.92 19.46 24.51
C GLU A 136 -4.41 19.31 25.95
N PRO A 137 -5.60 19.81 26.28
CA PRO A 137 -6.12 19.68 27.63
C PRO A 137 -6.52 18.22 27.90
N TYR A 138 -5.96 17.64 28.96
CA TYR A 138 -6.29 16.29 29.38
C TYR A 138 -7.77 16.21 29.82
N GLY A 139 -8.46 15.12 29.49
CA GLY A 139 -9.89 14.95 29.77
C GLY A 139 -10.19 13.61 30.44
N ALA A 140 -11.19 13.59 31.31
CA ALA A 140 -11.69 12.36 31.91
C ALA A 140 -13.22 12.35 31.96
N ILE A 141 -13.83 11.20 31.65
CA ILE A 141 -15.28 11.00 31.76
C ILE A 141 -15.60 10.72 33.22
N CYS A 142 -16.44 11.55 33.84
CA CYS A 142 -17.05 11.26 35.14
C CYS A 142 -18.37 12.03 35.28
N ALA A 143 -19.09 11.79 36.37
CA ALA A 143 -20.25 12.59 36.73
C ALA A 143 -19.83 13.90 37.39
N CYS A 144 -20.40 15.03 36.97
CA CYS A 144 -20.17 16.31 37.61
C CYS A 144 -20.87 16.34 38.98
N PRO A 145 -20.16 16.64 40.09
CA PRO A 145 -20.78 16.72 41.42
C PRO A 145 -21.72 17.92 41.59
N GLY A 146 -21.75 18.86 40.62
CA GLY A 146 -22.65 20.00 40.63
C GLY A 146 -23.98 19.71 39.91
N CYS A 147 -23.92 19.34 38.64
CA CYS A 147 -25.11 19.17 37.79
C CYS A 147 -25.47 17.72 37.47
N GLY A 148 -24.67 16.74 37.91
CA GLY A 148 -24.88 15.32 37.63
C GLY A 148 -24.55 14.88 36.20
N ASP A 149 -24.09 15.80 35.35
CA ASP A 149 -23.74 15.53 33.95
C ASP A 149 -22.58 14.54 33.83
N GLU A 150 -22.77 13.46 33.07
CA GLU A 150 -21.74 12.47 32.77
C GLU A 150 -21.07 12.80 31.43
N CYS A 151 -20.04 13.63 31.47
CA CYS A 151 -19.33 14.09 30.29
C CYS A 151 -17.81 14.07 30.45
N THR A 152 -17.11 14.38 29.37
CA THR A 152 -15.66 14.63 29.42
C THR A 152 -15.39 15.95 30.11
N HIS A 153 -14.76 15.89 31.28
CA HIS A 153 -14.34 17.05 32.04
C HIS A 153 -12.86 17.34 31.80
N LEU A 154 -12.54 18.62 31.64
CA LEU A 154 -11.14 19.04 31.48
C LEU A 154 -10.42 18.88 32.81
N VAL A 155 -9.20 18.37 32.74
CA VAL A 155 -8.35 18.10 33.89
C VAL A 155 -7.10 18.96 33.72
N ARG A 156 -6.77 19.73 34.76
CA ARG A 156 -5.54 20.51 34.84
C ARG A 156 -4.79 20.19 36.12
N ARG A 157 -3.50 20.52 36.12
CA ARG A 157 -2.72 20.54 37.35
C ARG A 157 -3.29 21.60 38.31
N PRO A 158 -3.30 21.34 39.62
CA PRO A 158 -3.62 22.35 40.61
C PRO A 158 -2.63 23.52 40.57
N THR A 159 -3.12 24.68 40.91
CA THR A 159 -2.40 25.95 41.06
C THR A 159 -1.98 26.14 42.51
N ASP A 160 -1.05 27.05 42.76
CA ASP A 160 -0.55 27.35 44.11
C ASP A 160 -1.65 27.88 45.08
N SER A 161 -2.81 28.28 44.55
CA SER A 161 -3.97 28.71 45.34
C SER A 161 -4.92 27.58 45.74
N GLU A 162 -4.72 26.37 45.24
CA GLU A 162 -5.56 25.20 45.52
C GLU A 162 -4.97 24.36 46.67
N PRO A 163 -5.77 23.49 47.31
CA PRO A 163 -5.30 22.72 48.47
C PRO A 163 -4.13 21.78 48.13
N ASP A 164 -3.17 21.67 49.04
CA ASP A 164 -1.95 20.84 48.86
C ASP A 164 -2.22 19.35 48.62
N TRP A 165 -3.39 18.86 49.01
CA TRP A 165 -3.81 17.47 48.77
C TRP A 165 -4.39 17.26 47.37
N ALA A 166 -4.69 18.33 46.63
CA ALA A 166 -5.23 18.24 45.29
C ALA A 166 -4.17 17.66 44.35
N THR A 167 -4.51 16.58 43.68
CA THR A 167 -3.70 16.00 42.61
C THR A 167 -4.12 16.56 41.25
N VAL A 168 -5.41 16.85 41.08
CA VAL A 168 -5.98 17.41 39.86
C VAL A 168 -7.12 18.38 40.15
N THR A 169 -7.30 19.37 39.26
CA THR A 169 -8.52 20.17 39.20
C THR A 169 -9.31 19.80 37.95
N ARG A 170 -10.59 19.53 38.13
CA ARG A 170 -11.53 19.24 37.04
C ARG A 170 -12.43 20.44 36.77
N CYS A 171 -12.81 20.63 35.52
CA CYS A 171 -13.79 21.64 35.10
C CYS A 171 -14.91 21.01 34.27
N CYS A 172 -16.15 21.22 34.70
CA CYS A 172 -17.32 20.77 33.95
C CYS A 172 -17.66 21.75 32.83
N ARG A 173 -17.71 21.29 31.58
CA ARG A 173 -18.06 22.16 30.44
C ARG A 173 -19.53 22.58 30.40
N VAL A 174 -20.42 21.85 31.09
CA VAL A 174 -21.85 22.15 31.12
C VAL A 174 -22.17 23.26 32.12
N CYS A 175 -21.69 23.13 33.36
CA CYS A 175 -21.98 24.11 34.41
C CYS A 175 -20.80 25.01 34.79
N ASN A 176 -19.64 24.89 34.12
CA ASN A 176 -18.38 25.59 34.40
C ASN A 176 -17.89 25.46 35.84
N ARG A 177 -18.35 24.43 36.55
CA ARG A 177 -17.93 24.17 37.92
C ARG A 177 -16.54 23.54 37.94
N GLU A 178 -15.67 24.10 38.77
CA GLU A 178 -14.38 23.50 39.11
C GLU A 178 -14.46 22.74 40.43
N TRP A 179 -13.74 21.61 40.50
CA TRP A 179 -13.54 20.89 41.76
C TRP A 179 -12.19 20.17 41.78
N VAL A 180 -11.60 20.10 42.97
CA VAL A 180 -10.32 19.45 43.22
C VAL A 180 -10.51 17.98 43.59
N GLN A 181 -9.56 17.14 43.22
CA GLN A 181 -9.54 15.70 43.53
C GLN A 181 -8.11 15.24 43.87
N ALA A 182 -7.99 14.32 44.83
CA ALA A 182 -6.75 13.63 45.19
C ALA A 182 -6.46 12.44 44.25
#